data_AF-T1CTF8-F1
#
_entry.id   AF-T1CTF8-F1
#
_cell.length_a   1.000
_cell.length_b   1.000
_cell.length_c   1.000
_cell.angle_alpha   90.00
_cell.angle_beta   90.00
_cell.angle_gamma   90.00
#
_symmetry.space_group_name_H-M   'P 1'
#
loop_
_entity.id
_entity.type
_entity.pdbx_description
1 polymer ?
#
loop_
_entity_poly.entity_id
_entity_poly.type
_entity_poly.pdbx_seq_one_letter_code
_entity_poly.pdbx_strand_id
1 'polypeptide(L)'
;MKYSMIIFTMLSLCVNLAYAESAKEAKPSFDCAKATTKVEKMICEDSSGELQNLDRLYSKLYFSILKSIPKDTKQGWETREQMQKFAKNFIDYRDNMRCFLLAKNDDKKEVEETFSTARENGIIYENINSVHFGLKPHHYKPCIARVYKMGILLLSTNTIVDTSSLIDKDTFYTCEGNMILDIFSVKGLAHFKLYSKFFSKEYKETIIEASKALQELSSNSRYTQVCVFEDEGYICTNGGCEFDLDEMQTRVIQPLDRFIQNIDLRKLNANQNNEFKL
;
A
#
# COMPACT_ATOMS: atom_id res chain seq x y z
N MET A 1 6.73 56.79 -21.42
CA MET A 1 6.84 55.53 -22.20
C MET A 1 7.80 54.50 -21.60
N LYS A 2 8.93 54.86 -20.96
CA LYS A 2 9.88 53.88 -20.38
C LYS A 2 9.31 52.98 -19.28
N TYR A 3 8.41 53.47 -18.43
CA TYR A 3 7.81 52.66 -17.35
C TYR A 3 6.76 51.65 -17.83
N SER A 4 6.10 51.91 -18.96
CA SER A 4 5.07 51.01 -19.52
C SER A 4 5.67 49.75 -20.13
N MET A 5 6.90 49.82 -20.64
CA MET A 5 7.59 48.69 -21.26
C MET A 5 8.13 47.72 -20.20
N ILE A 6 8.55 48.24 -19.04
CA ILE A 6 9.04 47.43 -17.90
C ILE A 6 7.90 46.64 -17.24
N ILE A 7 6.71 47.22 -17.14
CA ILE A 7 5.52 46.55 -16.58
C ILE A 7 5.08 45.38 -17.48
N PHE A 8 5.10 45.55 -18.80
CA PHE A 8 4.77 44.46 -19.74
C PHE A 8 5.79 43.31 -19.72
N THR A 9 7.08 43.59 -19.55
CA THR A 9 8.11 42.54 -19.43
C THR A 9 8.03 41.78 -18.09
N MET A 10 7.64 42.45 -17.00
CA MET A 10 7.43 41.78 -15.70
C MET A 10 6.18 40.90 -15.70
N LEU A 11 5.07 41.35 -16.30
CA LEU A 11 3.85 40.54 -16.42
C LEU A 11 4.08 39.27 -17.26
N SER A 12 4.87 39.37 -18.33
CA SER A 12 5.22 38.22 -19.19
C SER A 12 6.12 37.19 -18.49
N LEU A 13 6.99 37.60 -17.56
CA LEU A 13 7.78 36.65 -16.77
C LEU A 13 6.94 35.95 -15.69
N CYS A 14 5.96 36.64 -15.09
CA CYS A 14 5.06 36.04 -14.12
C CYS A 14 4.15 34.97 -14.73
N VAL A 15 3.73 35.13 -15.99
CA VAL A 15 2.92 34.11 -16.69
C VAL A 15 3.74 32.85 -16.99
N ASN A 16 5.03 32.97 -17.33
CA ASN A 16 5.89 31.82 -17.60
C ASN A 16 6.31 31.04 -16.34
N LEU A 17 6.32 31.68 -15.16
CA LEU A 17 6.52 31.00 -13.87
C LEU A 17 5.25 30.29 -13.36
N ALA A 18 4.06 30.71 -13.82
CA ALA A 18 2.81 30.01 -13.55
C ALA A 18 2.60 28.75 -14.42
N TYR A 19 3.39 28.61 -15.50
CA TYR A 19 3.50 27.39 -16.32
C TYR A 19 4.74 26.55 -15.95
N ALA A 20 5.26 26.71 -14.73
CA ALA A 20 6.09 25.68 -14.11
C ALA A 20 5.22 24.45 -13.90
N GLU A 21 5.11 23.62 -14.95
CA GLU A 21 4.63 22.24 -14.99
C GLU A 21 3.74 21.93 -13.79
N SER A 22 2.55 22.57 -13.73
CA SER A 22 1.60 22.35 -12.65
C SER A 22 1.47 20.85 -12.56
N ALA A 23 1.90 20.25 -11.44
CA ALA A 23 1.94 18.83 -11.23
C ALA A 23 0.69 18.25 -11.88
N LYS A 24 0.86 17.56 -13.02
CA LYS A 24 -0.23 16.97 -13.82
C LYS A 24 -1.20 16.43 -12.80
N GLU A 25 -2.41 17.01 -12.70
CA GLU A 25 -3.38 16.65 -11.66
C GLU A 25 -3.30 15.16 -11.44
N ALA A 26 -3.04 14.74 -10.19
CA ALA A 26 -2.75 13.35 -9.91
C ALA A 26 -3.96 12.52 -10.34
N LYS A 27 -3.84 11.82 -11.47
CA LYS A 27 -4.88 10.93 -12.00
C LYS A 27 -4.57 9.49 -11.58
N PRO A 28 -5.59 8.71 -11.17
CA PRO A 28 -5.43 7.30 -10.90
C PRO A 28 -5.17 6.55 -12.22
N SER A 29 -4.93 5.25 -12.12
CA SER A 29 -4.67 4.36 -13.26
C SER A 29 -5.91 3.97 -14.06
N PHE A 30 -7.11 4.31 -13.58
CA PHE A 30 -8.39 4.06 -14.21
C PHE A 30 -9.14 5.36 -14.55
N ASP A 31 -10.16 5.25 -15.39
CA ASP A 31 -11.01 6.37 -15.77
C ASP A 31 -12.05 6.65 -14.68
N CYS A 32 -11.93 7.82 -14.02
CA CYS A 32 -12.85 8.23 -12.96
C CYS A 32 -14.31 8.33 -13.40
N ALA A 33 -14.58 8.58 -14.70
CA ALA A 33 -15.95 8.57 -15.21
C ALA A 33 -16.58 7.16 -15.21
N LYS A 34 -15.75 6.11 -15.08
CA LYS A 34 -16.15 4.71 -15.03
C LYS A 34 -16.04 4.11 -13.63
N ALA A 35 -15.77 4.93 -12.60
CA ALA A 35 -15.69 4.46 -11.21
C ALA A 35 -17.04 3.85 -10.77
N THR A 36 -17.01 2.58 -10.40
CA THR A 36 -18.19 1.80 -9.98
C THR A 36 -18.18 1.55 -8.48
N THR A 37 -17.02 1.32 -7.87
CA THR A 37 -16.91 1.01 -6.44
C THR A 37 -16.84 2.27 -5.58
N LYS A 38 -17.18 2.13 -4.29
CA LYS A 38 -17.03 3.21 -3.31
C LYS A 38 -15.57 3.69 -3.22
N VAL A 39 -14.63 2.75 -3.24
CA VAL A 39 -13.20 3.07 -3.17
C VAL A 39 -12.70 3.76 -4.43
N GLU A 40 -13.14 3.34 -5.62
CA GLU A 40 -12.80 4.03 -6.87
C GLU A 40 -13.24 5.50 -6.85
N LYS A 41 -14.46 5.76 -6.36
CA LYS A 41 -14.97 7.14 -6.20
C LYS A 41 -14.13 7.93 -5.19
N MET A 42 -13.81 7.34 -4.04
CA MET A 42 -12.94 7.96 -3.03
C MET A 42 -11.55 8.29 -3.57
N ILE A 43 -10.96 7.39 -4.38
CA ILE A 43 -9.67 7.64 -5.04
C ILE A 43 -9.81 8.83 -6.00
N CYS A 44 -10.88 8.90 -6.79
CA CYS A 44 -11.10 10.00 -7.74
C CYS A 44 -11.34 11.35 -7.06
N GLU A 45 -12.06 11.35 -5.93
CA GLU A 45 -12.44 12.55 -5.17
C GLU A 45 -11.36 13.01 -4.17
N ASP A 46 -10.25 12.27 -4.03
CA ASP A 46 -9.18 12.63 -3.09
C ASP A 46 -8.47 13.92 -3.49
N SER A 47 -8.91 15.03 -2.92
CA SER A 47 -8.37 16.38 -3.20
C SER A 47 -6.86 16.51 -2.92
N SER A 48 -6.26 15.70 -2.05
CA SER A 48 -4.81 15.78 -1.79
C SER A 48 -3.96 15.09 -2.87
N GLY A 49 -4.56 14.31 -3.77
CA GLY A 49 -3.82 13.56 -4.79
C GLY A 49 -3.12 12.29 -4.29
N GLU A 50 -3.24 11.95 -3.00
CA GLU A 50 -2.44 10.89 -2.38
C GLU A 50 -2.86 9.52 -2.92
N LEU A 51 -4.17 9.24 -2.88
CA LEU A 51 -4.71 7.97 -3.33
C LEU A 51 -4.51 7.77 -4.83
N GLN A 52 -4.67 8.82 -5.64
CA GLN A 52 -4.42 8.75 -7.08
C GLN A 52 -2.94 8.48 -7.39
N ASN A 53 -2.02 9.05 -6.62
CA ASN A 53 -0.59 8.82 -6.77
C ASN A 53 -0.21 7.38 -6.40
N LEU A 54 -0.73 6.88 -5.29
CA LEU A 54 -0.53 5.51 -4.84
C LEU A 54 -1.10 4.48 -5.83
N ASP A 55 -2.33 4.69 -6.30
CA ASP A 55 -2.96 3.83 -7.31
C ASP A 55 -2.15 3.79 -8.61
N ARG A 56 -1.75 4.96 -9.11
CA ARG A 56 -0.94 5.06 -10.32
C ARG A 56 0.42 4.39 -10.16
N LEU A 57 1.08 4.55 -9.01
CA LEU A 57 2.37 3.91 -8.73
C LEU A 57 2.23 2.39 -8.66
N TYR A 58 1.27 1.88 -7.88
CA TYR A 58 1.01 0.45 -7.76
C TYR A 58 0.72 -0.19 -9.12
N SER A 59 -0.21 0.39 -9.88
CA SER A 59 -0.60 -0.11 -11.20
C SER A 59 0.58 -0.15 -12.17
N LYS A 60 1.37 0.93 -12.23
CA LYS A 60 2.59 0.97 -13.05
C LYS A 60 3.59 -0.11 -12.65
N LEU A 61 3.83 -0.28 -11.35
CA LEU A 61 4.77 -1.26 -10.87
C LEU A 61 4.31 -2.68 -11.22
N TYR A 62 3.06 -2.99 -10.90
CA TYR A 62 2.44 -4.29 -11.19
C TYR A 62 2.56 -4.67 -12.67
N PHE A 63 2.11 -3.79 -13.58
CA PHE A 63 2.13 -4.10 -15.01
C PHE A 63 3.55 -4.15 -15.59
N SER A 64 4.48 -3.35 -15.07
CA SER A 64 5.88 -3.35 -15.53
C SER A 64 6.60 -4.64 -15.12
N ILE A 65 6.37 -5.10 -13.88
CA ILE A 65 6.84 -6.40 -13.40
C ILE A 65 6.21 -7.52 -14.24
N LEU A 66 4.87 -7.51 -14.37
CA LEU A 66 4.14 -8.55 -15.11
C LEU A 66 4.62 -8.66 -16.56
N LYS A 67 4.92 -7.55 -17.23
CA LYS A 67 5.46 -7.55 -18.60
C LYS A 67 6.87 -8.16 -18.67
N SER A 68 7.68 -8.00 -17.62
CA SER A 68 9.06 -8.50 -17.58
C SER A 68 9.19 -9.99 -17.28
N ILE A 69 8.09 -10.68 -16.95
CA ILE A 69 8.07 -12.12 -16.74
C ILE A 69 7.85 -12.83 -18.09
N PRO A 70 8.76 -13.73 -18.52
CA PRO A 70 8.64 -14.50 -19.76
C PRO A 70 7.31 -15.26 -19.86
N LYS A 71 6.76 -15.38 -21.07
CA LYS A 71 5.46 -16.06 -21.32
C LYS A 71 5.61 -17.48 -21.85
N ASP A 72 6.80 -17.81 -22.33
CA ASP A 72 7.18 -19.03 -23.04
C ASP A 72 7.84 -20.08 -22.13
N THR A 73 8.02 -19.77 -20.85
CA THR A 73 8.57 -20.71 -19.87
C THR A 73 7.50 -21.13 -18.87
N LYS A 74 7.56 -22.39 -18.42
CA LYS A 74 6.67 -22.91 -17.36
C LYS A 74 6.73 -22.04 -16.11
N GLN A 75 7.95 -21.69 -15.67
CA GLN A 75 8.17 -20.83 -14.51
C GLN A 75 7.56 -19.44 -14.69
N GLY A 76 7.73 -18.84 -15.87
CA GLY A 76 7.11 -17.55 -16.18
C GLY A 76 5.60 -17.60 -16.14
N TRP A 77 4.99 -18.65 -16.68
CA TRP A 77 3.55 -18.88 -16.61
C TRP A 77 3.06 -19.00 -15.16
N GLU A 78 3.71 -19.82 -14.33
CA GLU A 78 3.37 -20.00 -12.91
C GLU A 78 3.47 -18.67 -12.12
N THR A 79 4.55 -17.91 -12.28
CA THR A 79 4.69 -16.62 -11.59
C THR A 79 3.64 -15.60 -12.07
N ARG A 80 3.24 -15.61 -13.35
CA ARG A 80 2.17 -14.74 -13.86
C ARG A 80 0.81 -15.09 -13.25
N GLU A 81 0.52 -16.37 -13.04
CA GLU A 81 -0.69 -16.82 -12.36
C GLU A 81 -0.73 -16.31 -10.90
N GLN A 82 0.41 -16.39 -10.19
CA GLN A 82 0.53 -15.86 -8.83
C GLN A 82 0.37 -14.33 -8.79
N MET A 83 0.92 -13.60 -9.76
CA MET A 83 0.70 -12.16 -9.90
C MET A 83 -0.79 -11.82 -10.13
N GLN A 84 -1.56 -12.67 -10.81
CA GLN A 84 -3.01 -12.46 -10.97
C GLN A 84 -3.76 -12.69 -9.65
N LYS A 85 -3.39 -13.73 -8.89
CA LYS A 85 -3.95 -13.98 -7.54
C LYS A 85 -3.64 -12.81 -6.60
N PHE A 86 -2.40 -12.34 -6.59
CA PHE A 86 -1.97 -11.15 -5.85
C PHE A 86 -2.83 -9.93 -6.18
N ALA A 87 -3.05 -9.63 -7.46
CA ALA A 87 -3.86 -8.48 -7.87
C ALA A 87 -5.33 -8.63 -7.46
N LYS A 88 -5.90 -9.84 -7.56
CA LYS A 88 -7.27 -10.10 -7.11
C LYS A 88 -7.41 -9.87 -5.60
N ASN A 89 -6.49 -10.43 -4.81
CA ASN A 89 -6.47 -10.25 -3.35
C ASN A 89 -6.28 -8.77 -2.99
N PHE A 90 -5.41 -8.07 -3.71
CA PHE A 90 -5.18 -6.65 -3.48
C PHE A 90 -6.45 -5.82 -3.67
N ILE A 91 -7.16 -6.02 -4.78
CA ILE A 91 -8.41 -5.31 -5.07
C ILE A 91 -9.49 -5.66 -4.06
N ASP A 92 -9.61 -6.93 -3.67
CA ASP A 92 -10.55 -7.37 -2.63
C ASP A 92 -10.29 -6.65 -1.29
N TYR A 93 -9.04 -6.66 -0.82
CA TYR A 93 -8.68 -5.99 0.43
C TYR A 93 -8.84 -4.47 0.35
N ARG A 94 -8.54 -3.88 -0.81
CA ARG A 94 -8.74 -2.45 -1.06
C ARG A 94 -10.23 -2.09 -0.97
N ASP A 95 -11.07 -2.83 -1.69
CA ASP A 95 -12.50 -2.51 -1.85
C ASP A 95 -13.31 -2.86 -0.60
N ASN A 96 -12.92 -3.91 0.13
CA ASN A 96 -13.45 -4.25 1.44
C ASN A 96 -12.78 -3.47 2.59
N MET A 97 -11.84 -2.57 2.29
CA MET A 97 -11.17 -1.69 3.26
C MET A 97 -10.57 -2.46 4.45
N ARG A 98 -9.97 -3.62 4.17
CA ARG A 98 -9.27 -4.45 5.15
C ARG A 98 -7.92 -3.80 5.44
N CYS A 99 -7.88 -2.96 6.47
CA CYS A 99 -6.74 -2.10 6.76
C CYS A 99 -5.53 -2.91 7.23
N PHE A 100 -4.50 -2.94 6.40
CA PHE A 100 -3.17 -3.34 6.83
C PHE A 100 -2.48 -2.20 7.55
N LEU A 101 -1.51 -2.55 8.41
CA LEU A 101 -0.70 -1.63 9.20
C LEU A 101 -1.52 -0.93 10.30
N LEU A 102 -1.08 -1.13 11.54
CA LEU A 102 -1.71 -0.56 12.72
C LEU A 102 -1.82 0.97 12.62
N ALA A 103 -2.90 1.49 13.18
CA ALA A 103 -3.04 2.91 13.44
C ALA A 103 -3.79 3.17 14.73
N LYS A 104 -3.56 4.37 15.26
CA LYS A 104 -4.31 4.91 16.40
C LYS A 104 -5.68 5.38 15.91
N ASN A 105 -6.74 5.03 16.64
CA ASN A 105 -8.01 5.74 16.52
C ASN A 105 -7.90 7.03 17.34
N ASP A 106 -7.93 8.18 16.68
CA ASP A 106 -7.93 9.49 17.32
C ASP A 106 -9.34 10.09 17.49
N ASP A 107 -10.39 9.43 16.98
CA ASP A 107 -11.79 9.78 17.26
C ASP A 107 -12.21 9.27 18.64
N LYS A 108 -12.02 10.11 19.65
CA LYS A 108 -12.37 9.82 21.05
C LYS A 108 -13.84 9.42 21.23
N LYS A 109 -14.75 10.03 20.47
CA LYS A 109 -16.19 9.78 20.60
C LYS A 109 -16.52 8.38 20.07
N GLU A 110 -15.96 8.02 18.91
CA GLU A 110 -16.10 6.67 18.39
C GLU A 110 -15.54 5.61 19.35
N VAL A 111 -14.35 5.88 19.89
CA VAL A 111 -13.72 5.01 20.88
C VAL A 111 -14.63 4.81 22.09
N GLU A 112 -15.17 5.90 22.66
CA GLU A 112 -16.11 5.86 23.80
C GLU A 112 -17.42 5.13 23.48
N GLU A 113 -18.03 5.36 22.32
CA GLU A 113 -19.27 4.69 21.88
C GLU A 113 -19.07 3.18 21.77
N THR A 114 -18.02 2.73 21.09
CA THR A 114 -17.71 1.30 20.94
C THR A 114 -17.45 0.65 22.29
N PHE A 115 -16.76 1.34 23.20
CA PHE A 115 -16.57 0.84 24.57
C PHE A 115 -17.88 0.69 25.35
N SER A 116 -18.81 1.63 25.21
CA SER A 116 -20.13 1.56 25.86
C SER A 116 -20.93 0.36 25.34
N THR A 117 -21.03 0.21 24.02
CA THR A 117 -21.80 -0.88 23.40
C THR A 117 -21.23 -2.27 23.72
N ALA A 118 -19.90 -2.43 23.73
CA ALA A 118 -19.27 -3.69 24.12
C ALA A 118 -19.60 -4.08 25.57
N ARG A 119 -19.54 -3.09 26.47
CA ARG A 119 -19.86 -3.28 27.90
C ARG A 119 -21.32 -3.62 28.13
N GLU A 120 -22.24 -2.97 27.40
CA GLU A 120 -23.68 -3.24 27.47
C GLU A 120 -24.05 -4.66 26.99
N ASN A 121 -23.32 -5.19 26.00
CA ASN A 121 -23.51 -6.54 25.49
C ASN A 121 -22.86 -7.64 26.37
N GLY A 122 -22.35 -7.29 27.55
CA GLY A 122 -21.68 -8.24 28.46
C GLY A 122 -20.33 -8.75 27.93
N ILE A 123 -19.79 -8.13 26.88
CA ILE A 123 -18.48 -8.45 26.34
C ILE A 123 -17.45 -7.69 27.18
N ILE A 124 -16.96 -8.36 28.22
CA ILE A 124 -15.88 -7.84 29.06
C ILE A 124 -14.56 -8.13 28.33
N TYR A 125 -14.13 -7.22 27.46
CA TYR A 125 -12.75 -7.22 26.99
C TYR A 125 -11.86 -6.82 28.18
N GLU A 126 -11.40 -7.79 28.98
CA GLU A 126 -10.46 -7.52 30.10
C GLU A 126 -9.10 -6.99 29.62
N ASN A 127 -8.86 -6.97 28.31
CA ASN A 127 -7.60 -6.57 27.69
C ASN A 127 -7.86 -5.72 26.42
N ILE A 128 -8.25 -4.46 26.65
CA ILE A 128 -8.74 -3.45 25.68
C ILE A 128 -7.69 -3.00 24.62
N ASN A 129 -6.55 -3.67 24.49
CA ASN A 129 -5.48 -3.24 23.57
C ASN A 129 -5.77 -3.51 22.07
N SER A 130 -6.96 -3.96 21.71
CA SER A 130 -7.37 -4.16 20.32
C SER A 130 -8.87 -3.95 20.21
N VAL A 131 -9.30 -2.77 19.76
CA VAL A 131 -10.69 -2.57 19.37
C VAL A 131 -10.81 -2.86 17.88
N HIS A 132 -11.68 -3.81 17.59
CA HIS A 132 -12.10 -4.15 16.25
C HIS A 132 -13.17 -3.12 15.86
N PHE A 133 -12.89 -2.26 14.89
CA PHE A 133 -13.89 -1.29 14.45
C PHE A 133 -14.62 -1.76 13.20
N GLY A 134 -15.94 -1.66 13.27
CA GLY A 134 -16.78 -1.51 12.10
C GLY A 134 -16.49 -0.16 11.44
N LEU A 135 -15.71 -0.20 10.35
CA LEU A 135 -15.72 0.69 9.18
C LEU A 135 -16.47 2.04 9.33
N LYS A 136 -15.97 3.03 10.10
CA LYS A 136 -16.47 4.43 10.01
C LYS A 136 -15.84 5.19 8.82
N PRO A 137 -16.58 6.12 8.18
CA PRO A 137 -16.14 6.82 6.96
C PRO A 137 -14.83 7.59 6.99
N HIS A 138 -14.42 8.09 8.16
CA HIS A 138 -13.26 8.98 8.27
C HIS A 138 -11.92 8.21 8.25
N HIS A 139 -11.92 6.91 8.56
CA HIS A 139 -10.71 6.07 8.51
C HIS A 139 -10.45 5.41 7.14
N TYR A 140 -11.37 5.54 6.19
CA TYR A 140 -11.27 4.85 4.90
C TYR A 140 -10.10 5.31 4.03
N LYS A 141 -9.84 6.62 3.93
CA LYS A 141 -8.72 7.11 3.11
C LYS A 141 -7.37 6.61 3.65
N PRO A 142 -7.03 6.78 4.94
CA PRO A 142 -5.80 6.22 5.51
C PRO A 142 -5.68 4.70 5.32
N CYS A 143 -6.80 3.99 5.45
CA CYS A 143 -6.86 2.55 5.23
C CYS A 143 -6.51 2.16 3.79
N ILE A 144 -7.18 2.77 2.80
CA ILE A 144 -6.92 2.54 1.36
C ILE A 144 -5.45 2.84 1.05
N ALA A 145 -4.92 3.96 1.57
CA ALA A 145 -3.52 4.32 1.38
C ALA A 145 -2.57 3.24 1.90
N ARG A 146 -2.84 2.67 3.08
CA ARG A 146 -2.03 1.58 3.66
C ARG A 146 -2.11 0.30 2.84
N VAL A 147 -3.28 -0.04 2.28
CA VAL A 147 -3.40 -1.17 1.35
C VAL A 147 -2.50 -0.97 0.14
N TYR A 148 -2.52 0.20 -0.50
CA TYR A 148 -1.60 0.50 -1.61
C TYR A 148 -0.13 0.42 -1.21
N LYS A 149 0.25 1.02 -0.08
CA LYS A 149 1.61 0.96 0.46
C LYS A 149 2.05 -0.49 0.65
N MET A 150 1.19 -1.34 1.22
CA MET A 150 1.44 -2.77 1.38
C MET A 150 1.68 -3.47 0.04
N GLY A 151 0.81 -3.25 -0.94
CA GLY A 151 0.97 -3.81 -2.28
C GLY A 151 2.30 -3.41 -2.93
N ILE A 152 2.71 -2.15 -2.78
CA ILE A 152 3.98 -1.64 -3.28
C ILE A 152 5.18 -2.28 -2.57
N LEU A 153 5.13 -2.37 -1.23
CA LEU A 153 6.17 -3.05 -0.44
C LEU A 153 6.34 -4.49 -0.89
N LEU A 154 5.25 -5.25 -0.98
CA LEU A 154 5.28 -6.67 -1.30
C LEU A 154 5.73 -6.94 -2.74
N LEU A 155 5.29 -6.15 -3.72
CA LEU A 155 5.82 -6.25 -5.09
C LEU A 155 7.32 -5.97 -5.12
N SER A 156 7.77 -4.94 -4.40
CA SER A 156 9.18 -4.56 -4.36
C SER A 156 10.03 -5.66 -3.70
N THR A 157 9.60 -6.17 -2.55
CA THR A 157 10.30 -7.27 -1.83
C THR A 157 10.29 -8.57 -2.63
N ASN A 158 9.17 -8.95 -3.25
CA ASN A 158 9.09 -10.18 -4.05
C ASN A 158 10.01 -10.15 -5.28
N THR A 159 10.42 -8.98 -5.77
CA THR A 159 11.45 -8.88 -6.81
C THR A 159 12.89 -9.12 -6.30
N ILE A 160 13.08 -9.16 -4.98
CA ILE A 160 14.36 -9.40 -4.29
C ILE A 160 14.45 -10.82 -3.74
N VAL A 161 13.42 -11.27 -3.02
CA VAL A 161 13.35 -12.57 -2.32
C VAL A 161 11.95 -13.15 -2.44
N ASP A 162 11.84 -14.48 -2.41
CA ASP A 162 10.55 -15.14 -2.38
C ASP A 162 9.95 -15.02 -0.97
N THR A 163 8.96 -14.17 -0.78
CA THR A 163 8.37 -13.96 0.56
C THR A 163 7.61 -15.19 1.07
N SER A 164 7.30 -16.19 0.22
CA SER A 164 6.74 -17.47 0.71
C SER A 164 7.73 -18.23 1.60
N SER A 165 9.04 -18.04 1.39
CA SER A 165 10.07 -18.60 2.25
C SER A 165 10.12 -17.97 3.63
N LEU A 166 9.51 -16.80 3.79
CA LEU A 166 9.38 -16.14 5.08
C LEU A 166 8.20 -16.72 5.87
N ILE A 167 7.24 -17.39 5.24
CA ILE A 167 6.07 -17.96 5.91
C ILE A 167 6.50 -19.19 6.72
N ASP A 168 6.06 -19.25 7.97
CA ASP A 168 6.24 -20.44 8.79
C ASP A 168 5.37 -21.60 8.25
N LYS A 169 6.00 -22.75 7.99
CA LYS A 169 5.37 -23.87 7.26
C LYS A 169 4.29 -24.59 8.06
N ASP A 170 4.26 -24.41 9.38
CA ASP A 170 3.34 -25.12 10.28
C ASP A 170 1.98 -24.42 10.43
N THR A 171 1.76 -23.32 9.71
CA THR A 171 0.65 -22.38 9.91
C THR A 171 -0.59 -22.65 9.06
N PHE A 172 -0.65 -23.79 8.36
CA PHE A 172 -1.72 -24.04 7.38
C PHE A 172 -3.12 -24.25 7.99
N TYR A 173 -3.26 -24.46 9.31
CA TYR A 173 -4.56 -24.73 9.94
C TYR A 173 -4.72 -24.24 11.39
N THR A 174 -3.73 -23.57 11.96
CA THR A 174 -3.89 -22.85 13.22
C THR A 174 -3.93 -21.36 12.91
N CYS A 175 -4.70 -20.59 13.66
CA CYS A 175 -4.70 -19.12 13.59
C CYS A 175 -3.37 -18.50 14.06
N GLU A 176 -2.33 -19.31 14.11
CA GLU A 176 -0.97 -18.98 14.47
C GLU A 176 -0.23 -18.93 13.13
N GLY A 177 -0.08 -17.74 12.55
CA GLY A 177 0.61 -17.61 11.25
C GLY A 177 0.44 -16.27 10.57
N ASN A 178 1.40 -15.95 9.69
CA ASN A 178 1.43 -14.68 8.95
C ASN A 178 0.61 -14.78 7.66
N MET A 179 -0.72 -14.72 7.80
CA MET A 179 -1.66 -14.85 6.69
C MET A 179 -1.52 -13.73 5.64
N ILE A 180 -1.06 -12.54 6.04
CA ILE A 180 -0.86 -11.42 5.12
C ILE A 180 0.24 -11.75 4.09
N LEU A 181 1.40 -12.22 4.56
CA LEU A 181 2.47 -12.59 3.65
C LEU A 181 2.11 -13.80 2.78
N ASP A 182 1.26 -14.71 3.28
CA ASP A 182 0.78 -15.84 2.50
C ASP A 182 -0.16 -15.42 1.36
N ILE A 183 -1.21 -14.65 1.68
CA ILE A 183 -2.20 -14.14 0.72
C ILE A 183 -1.56 -13.34 -0.41
N PHE A 184 -0.47 -12.63 -0.11
CA PHE A 184 0.21 -11.73 -1.04
C PHE A 184 1.59 -12.23 -1.50
N SER A 185 1.94 -13.48 -1.24
CA SER A 185 3.19 -14.04 -1.71
C SER A 185 3.17 -14.26 -3.22
N VAL A 186 4.27 -13.93 -3.90
CA VAL A 186 4.44 -14.20 -5.34
C VAL A 186 5.65 -15.11 -5.57
N LYS A 187 5.39 -16.42 -5.48
CA LYS A 187 6.43 -17.45 -5.60
C LYS A 187 7.22 -17.32 -6.90
N GLY A 188 8.55 -17.38 -6.76
CA GLY A 188 9.50 -17.36 -7.88
C GLY A 188 9.69 -16.01 -8.56
N LEU A 189 9.06 -14.92 -8.10
CA LEU A 189 9.23 -13.59 -8.73
C LEU A 189 10.69 -13.11 -8.68
N ALA A 190 11.40 -13.38 -7.57
CA ALA A 190 12.80 -13.01 -7.38
C ALA A 190 13.75 -13.69 -8.38
N HIS A 191 13.38 -14.85 -8.95
CA HIS A 191 14.23 -15.57 -9.91
C HIS A 191 14.50 -14.77 -11.18
N PHE A 192 13.62 -13.82 -11.52
CA PHE A 192 13.78 -12.93 -12.66
C PHE A 192 14.70 -11.73 -12.39
N LYS A 193 15.27 -11.63 -11.17
CA LYS A 193 16.25 -10.59 -10.76
C LYS A 193 15.78 -9.16 -11.07
N LEU A 194 14.48 -8.92 -10.94
CA LEU A 194 13.82 -7.70 -11.43
C LEU A 194 14.12 -6.45 -10.61
N TYR A 195 14.58 -6.57 -9.36
CA TYR A 195 14.76 -5.43 -8.49
C TYR A 195 15.62 -4.32 -9.12
N SER A 196 16.80 -4.68 -9.65
CA SER A 196 17.72 -3.72 -10.27
C SER A 196 17.20 -3.09 -11.57
N LYS A 197 16.15 -3.65 -12.18
CA LYS A 197 15.49 -3.11 -13.37
C LYS A 197 14.53 -1.97 -13.02
N PHE A 198 13.94 -2.00 -11.82
CA PHE A 198 12.88 -1.09 -11.40
C PHE A 198 13.29 -0.12 -10.29
N PHE A 199 14.26 -0.50 -9.47
CA PHE A 199 14.60 0.22 -8.24
C PHE A 199 16.11 0.45 -8.11
N SER A 200 16.46 1.52 -7.38
CA SER A 200 17.84 1.80 -7.01
C SER A 200 18.34 0.79 -5.98
N LYS A 201 19.63 0.43 -6.04
CA LYS A 201 20.24 -0.52 -5.10
C LYS A 201 20.18 -0.03 -3.64
N GLU A 202 20.09 1.29 -3.43
CA GLU A 202 20.09 1.91 -2.10
C GLU A 202 18.88 1.50 -1.23
N TYR A 203 17.75 1.15 -1.84
CA TYR A 203 16.54 0.79 -1.09
C TYR A 203 16.45 -0.70 -0.76
N LYS A 204 17.39 -1.53 -1.25
CA LYS A 204 17.23 -2.99 -1.21
C LYS A 204 17.14 -3.49 0.23
N GLU A 205 18.08 -3.07 1.07
CA GLU A 205 18.13 -3.46 2.49
C GLU A 205 16.93 -2.90 3.25
N THR A 206 16.61 -1.62 3.04
CA THR A 206 15.46 -0.96 3.66
C THR A 206 14.14 -1.69 3.41
N ILE A 207 13.91 -2.14 2.17
CA ILE A 207 12.68 -2.86 1.79
C ILE A 207 12.64 -4.28 2.38
N ILE A 208 13.79 -4.98 2.43
CA ILE A 208 13.89 -6.28 3.09
C ILE A 208 13.58 -6.14 4.58
N GLU A 209 14.22 -5.19 5.26
CA GLU A 209 14.04 -5.00 6.71
C GLU A 209 12.62 -4.52 7.05
N ALA A 210 12.01 -3.64 6.23
CA ALA A 210 10.61 -3.28 6.40
C ALA A 210 9.67 -4.49 6.22
N SER A 211 9.95 -5.38 5.27
CA SER A 211 9.16 -6.60 5.07
C SER A 211 9.32 -7.61 6.21
N LYS A 212 10.52 -7.74 6.79
CA LYS A 212 10.77 -8.56 7.98
C LYS A 212 10.12 -7.98 9.23
N ALA A 213 10.22 -6.67 9.42
CA ALA A 213 9.56 -5.99 10.53
C ALA A 213 8.05 -6.13 10.43
N LEU A 214 7.47 -5.97 9.23
CA LEU A 214 6.07 -6.28 8.98
C LEU A 214 5.75 -7.73 9.36
N GLN A 215 6.62 -8.67 8.99
CA GLN A 215 6.43 -10.06 9.34
C GLN A 215 6.37 -10.27 10.85
N GLU A 216 7.42 -9.83 11.55
CA GLU A 216 7.57 -9.92 12.99
C GLU A 216 6.38 -9.27 13.71
N LEU A 217 6.02 -8.05 13.32
CA LEU A 217 4.90 -7.33 13.90
C LEU A 217 3.56 -7.97 13.58
N SER A 218 3.42 -8.70 12.46
CA SER A 218 2.20 -9.45 12.14
C SER A 218 2.15 -10.82 12.83
N SER A 219 3.31 -11.39 13.19
CA SER A 219 3.44 -12.68 13.88
C SER A 219 3.37 -12.55 15.41
N ASN A 220 3.94 -11.48 15.96
CA ASN A 220 3.93 -11.19 17.41
C ASN A 220 2.57 -10.72 17.89
N SER A 221 1.64 -10.54 16.97
CA SER A 221 0.44 -9.81 17.21
C SER A 221 -0.81 -10.59 16.90
N ARG A 222 -1.84 -10.16 17.61
CA ARG A 222 -3.23 -10.46 17.33
C ARG A 222 -3.70 -9.87 15.98
N TYR A 223 -2.81 -9.43 15.08
CA TYR A 223 -3.13 -8.68 13.85
C TYR A 223 -3.45 -9.58 12.63
N THR A 224 -3.60 -10.88 12.86
CA THR A 224 -4.05 -11.88 11.88
C THR A 224 -5.20 -12.75 12.38
N GLN A 225 -6.18 -12.24 13.14
CA GLN A 225 -7.46 -12.96 13.27
C GLN A 225 -8.37 -12.69 12.07
N VAL A 226 -7.96 -13.15 10.88
CA VAL A 226 -8.91 -13.52 9.82
C VAL A 226 -9.67 -14.81 10.22
N CYS A 227 -9.27 -15.46 11.32
CA CYS A 227 -9.96 -16.61 11.87
C CYS A 227 -11.28 -16.31 12.59
N VAL A 228 -11.57 -15.05 12.93
CA VAL A 228 -12.80 -14.70 13.65
C VAL A 228 -13.37 -13.42 13.04
N PHE A 229 -14.34 -13.62 12.15
CA PHE A 229 -15.14 -12.64 11.40
C PHE A 229 -14.40 -11.88 10.27
N GLU A 230 -14.96 -12.00 9.05
CA GLU A 230 -14.37 -11.62 7.77
C GLU A 230 -14.24 -10.09 7.52
N ASP A 231 -14.58 -9.26 8.52
CA ASP A 231 -14.93 -7.84 8.31
C ASP A 231 -14.25 -6.84 9.28
N GLU A 232 -13.32 -7.27 10.14
CA GLU A 232 -12.80 -6.39 11.21
C GLU A 232 -11.36 -5.91 10.95
N GLY A 233 -11.19 -4.59 10.83
CA GLY A 233 -9.89 -3.93 10.85
C GLY A 233 -9.41 -3.67 12.28
N TYR A 234 -8.11 -3.81 12.52
CA TYR A 234 -7.49 -3.56 13.82
C TYR A 234 -7.21 -2.07 14.03
N ILE A 235 -7.78 -1.48 15.08
CA ILE A 235 -7.40 -0.13 15.51
C ILE A 235 -7.00 -0.16 16.99
N CYS A 236 -5.82 0.38 17.28
CA CYS A 236 -5.29 0.45 18.64
C CYS A 236 -5.91 1.65 19.38
N THR A 237 -6.41 1.42 20.59
CA THR A 237 -7.13 2.43 21.38
C THR A 237 -6.49 2.79 22.73
N ASN A 238 -5.43 2.08 23.17
CA ASN A 238 -4.81 2.27 24.48
C ASN A 238 -3.26 2.20 24.44
N GLY A 239 -2.62 2.66 25.52
CA GLY A 239 -1.15 2.71 25.68
C GLY A 239 -0.42 1.37 25.53
N GLY A 240 -1.11 0.23 25.65
CA GLY A 240 -0.53 -1.10 25.49
C GLY A 240 -0.08 -1.44 24.06
N CYS A 241 -0.58 -0.75 23.04
CA CYS A 241 -0.12 -0.90 21.64
C CYS A 241 0.48 0.40 21.06
N GLU A 242 0.76 1.40 21.90
CA GLU A 242 1.58 2.55 21.49
C GLU A 242 2.98 2.10 21.06
N PHE A 243 3.56 1.11 21.73
CA PHE A 243 4.83 0.50 21.32
C PHE A 243 4.74 -0.15 19.93
N ASP A 244 3.72 -0.97 19.67
CA ASP A 244 3.54 -1.63 18.37
C ASP A 244 3.22 -0.63 17.25
N LEU A 245 2.52 0.46 17.57
CA LEU A 245 2.27 1.58 16.66
C LEU A 245 3.57 2.29 16.29
N ASP A 246 4.39 2.62 17.28
CA ASP A 246 5.68 3.28 17.06
C ASP A 246 6.63 2.38 16.28
N GLU A 247 6.66 1.08 16.59
CA GLU A 247 7.44 0.08 15.85
C GLU A 247 6.96 -0.04 14.40
N MET A 248 5.65 -0.17 14.17
CA MET A 248 5.06 -0.22 12.82
C MET A 248 5.38 1.06 12.04
N GLN A 249 5.23 2.21 12.69
CA GLN A 249 5.51 3.50 12.08
C GLN A 249 6.99 3.64 11.70
N THR A 250 7.90 3.27 12.62
CA THR A 250 9.35 3.50 12.49
C THR A 250 10.02 2.48 11.57
N ARG A 251 9.63 1.20 11.68
CA ARG A 251 10.29 0.09 10.98
C ARG A 251 9.65 -0.27 9.65
N VAL A 252 8.37 0.07 9.44
CA VAL A 252 7.63 -0.29 8.21
C VAL A 252 7.17 0.94 7.45
N ILE A 253 6.39 1.83 8.07
CA ILE A 253 5.71 2.92 7.36
C ILE A 253 6.69 4.01 6.90
N GLN A 254 7.51 4.57 7.80
CA GLN A 254 8.46 5.64 7.44
C GLN A 254 9.48 5.21 6.38
N PRO A 255 10.10 4.02 6.46
CA PRO A 255 11.02 3.56 5.42
C PRO A 255 10.33 3.41 4.06
N LEU A 256 9.11 2.88 4.06
CA LEU A 256 8.30 2.70 2.86
C LEU A 256 7.86 4.05 2.26
N ASP A 257 7.47 5.01 3.07
CA ASP A 257 7.12 6.36 2.61
C ASP A 257 8.31 7.05 1.97
N ARG A 258 9.50 6.95 2.57
CA ARG A 258 10.74 7.45 1.95
C ARG A 258 11.02 6.76 0.62
N PHE A 259 10.81 5.45 0.52
CA PHE A 259 10.97 4.73 -0.74
C PHE A 259 9.98 5.21 -1.81
N ILE A 260 8.69 5.32 -1.47
CA ILE A 260 7.62 5.75 -2.38
C ILE A 260 7.83 7.19 -2.87
N GLN A 261 8.27 8.09 -2.00
CA GLN A 261 8.53 9.49 -2.36
C GLN A 261 9.69 9.64 -3.36
N ASN A 262 10.65 8.72 -3.36
CA ASN A 262 11.87 8.83 -4.15
C ASN A 262 11.91 7.89 -5.36
N ILE A 263 10.88 7.06 -5.57
CA ILE A 263 10.85 6.16 -6.73
C ILE A 263 10.65 6.94 -8.04
N ASP A 264 11.52 6.72 -9.03
CA ASP A 264 11.42 7.37 -10.32
C ASP A 264 10.43 6.64 -11.25
N LEU A 265 9.18 7.13 -11.28
CA LEU A 265 8.13 6.62 -12.17
C LEU A 265 8.51 6.64 -13.67
N ARG A 266 9.48 7.45 -14.09
CA ARG A 266 9.92 7.49 -15.50
C ARG A 266 10.76 6.28 -15.87
N LYS A 267 11.57 5.76 -14.93
CA LYS A 267 12.31 4.50 -15.12
C LYS A 267 11.36 3.31 -15.27
N LEU A 268 10.21 3.35 -14.61
CA LEU A 268 9.15 2.34 -14.80
C LEU A 268 8.55 2.40 -16.21
N ASN A 269 8.38 3.60 -16.79
CA ASN A 269 7.83 3.79 -18.14
C ASN A 269 8.84 3.47 -19.27
N ALA A 270 10.13 3.76 -19.11
CA ALA A 270 11.14 3.50 -20.15
C ALA A 270 11.26 2.00 -20.51
N ASN A 271 11.03 1.14 -19.53
CA ASN A 271 10.97 -0.31 -19.71
C ASN A 271 9.72 -0.80 -20.48
N GLN A 272 8.75 0.08 -20.77
CA GLN A 272 7.59 -0.26 -21.59
C GLN A 272 7.84 -0.06 -23.10
N ASN A 273 8.72 0.88 -23.49
CA ASN A 273 8.94 1.29 -24.88
C ASN A 273 10.14 0.64 -25.58
N ASN A 274 11.09 0.05 -24.84
CA ASN A 274 12.33 -0.49 -25.43
C ASN A 274 12.22 -1.95 -25.93
N GLU A 275 11.05 -2.59 -25.88
CA GLU A 275 10.84 -3.97 -26.37
C GLU A 275 10.09 -4.05 -27.72
N PHE A 276 9.85 -2.92 -28.41
CA PHE A 276 9.31 -2.89 -29.78
C PHE A 276 10.37 -2.68 -30.86
N LYS A 277 11.66 -2.83 -30.51
CA LYS A 277 12.78 -2.82 -31.46
C LYS A 277 13.74 -3.94 -31.11
N LEU A 278 13.40 -5.17 -31.49
CA LEU A 278 14.30 -6.26 -31.86
C LEU A 278 13.48 -7.35 -32.55
#